data_AF-A0A8J9T8C2-F1
#
_entry.id   AF-A0A8J9T8C2-F1
#
_cell.length_a   1.000
_cell.length_b   1.000
_cell.length_c   1.000
_cell.angle_alpha   90.00
_cell.angle_beta   90.00
_cell.angle_gamma   90.00
#
_symmetry.space_group_name_H-M   'P 1'
#
loop_
_entity.id
_entity.type
_entity.pdbx_description
1 polymer ?
#
loop_
_entity_poly.entity_id
_entity_poly.type
_entity_poly.pdbx_seq_one_letter_code
_entity_poly.pdbx_strand_id
1 'polypeptide(L)'
;HERSAPKISRKMVRMGGIYIKLGQILSTVGSGFLNEAYVSALRVLQDGAPARPYADIVHIVESSTGRTMDEMFVDFEPTPIGAASIGQAHRATLRLPNGVDAGTISEPVIVKVQYPEVARSFQIDFDNLAVVTRWFEPEQVDLVESLRARHNQELDFHHEADNLRTVRRNLQRSGVEPTLVRIPMVRNETGICNNNVLVMEYLEGTSLAS
;
A
#
# COMPACT_ATOMS: atom_id res chain seq x y z
N HIS A 1 -22.88 22.93 -6.23
CA HIS A 1 -21.87 22.05 -5.61
C HIS A 1 -22.41 20.64 -5.33
N GLU A 2 -23.59 20.47 -4.73
CA GLU A 2 -24.16 19.15 -4.42
C GLU A 2 -24.33 18.19 -5.62
N ARG A 3 -24.65 18.70 -6.82
CA ARG A 3 -24.74 17.85 -8.03
C ARG A 3 -23.38 17.46 -8.63
N SER A 4 -22.32 18.22 -8.33
CA SER A 4 -21.00 18.08 -8.97
C SER A 4 -20.01 17.33 -8.09
N ALA A 5 -20.06 17.54 -6.77
CA ALA A 5 -19.15 16.92 -5.81
C ALA A 5 -19.15 15.38 -5.87
N PRO A 6 -20.31 14.68 -5.91
CA PRO A 6 -20.34 13.23 -6.06
C PRO A 6 -19.75 12.74 -7.40
N LYS A 7 -19.89 13.53 -8.48
CA LYS A 7 -19.32 13.18 -9.80
C LYS A 7 -17.81 13.27 -9.79
N ILE A 8 -17.25 14.29 -9.12
CA ILE A 8 -15.81 14.48 -8.96
C ILE A 8 -15.22 13.36 -8.09
N SER A 9 -15.85 13.06 -6.94
CA SER A 9 -15.44 11.95 -6.08
C SER A 9 -15.41 10.60 -6.84
N ARG A 10 -16.48 10.24 -7.56
CA ARG A 10 -16.50 9.03 -8.40
C ARG A 10 -15.41 9.00 -9.48
N LYS A 11 -15.10 10.16 -10.08
CA LYS A 11 -14.02 10.25 -11.07
C LYS A 11 -12.66 10.03 -10.41
N MET A 12 -12.46 10.58 -9.20
CA MET A 12 -11.24 10.37 -8.40
C MET A 12 -11.08 8.90 -7.98
N VAL A 13 -12.16 8.22 -7.56
CA VAL A 13 -12.15 6.75 -7.34
C VAL A 13 -11.72 6.02 -8.61
N ARG A 14 -12.34 6.33 -9.75
CA ARG A 14 -12.08 5.64 -11.02
C ARG A 14 -10.64 5.85 -11.52
N MET A 15 -10.08 7.04 -11.30
CA MET A 15 -8.69 7.33 -11.67
C MET A 15 -7.69 6.65 -10.72
N GLY A 16 -8.09 6.36 -9.47
CA GLY A 16 -7.25 5.67 -8.51
C GLY A 16 -6.04 6.49 -8.07
N GLY A 17 -5.12 5.85 -7.36
CA GLY A 17 -3.81 6.40 -7.05
C GLY A 17 -3.84 7.77 -6.37
N ILE A 18 -3.19 8.77 -6.97
CA ILE A 18 -3.04 10.11 -6.37
C ILE A 18 -4.39 10.78 -6.15
N TYR A 19 -5.40 10.48 -6.97
CA TYR A 19 -6.69 11.13 -6.87
C TYR A 19 -7.45 10.61 -5.66
N ILE A 20 -7.28 9.34 -5.28
CA ILE A 20 -7.79 8.84 -4.00
C ILE A 20 -7.09 9.57 -2.86
N LYS A 21 -5.76 9.69 -2.91
CA LYS A 21 -4.98 10.33 -1.85
C LYS A 21 -5.23 11.84 -1.73
N LEU A 22 -5.35 12.54 -2.85
CA LEU A 22 -5.70 13.96 -2.90
C LEU A 22 -7.10 14.16 -2.35
N GLY A 23 -8.05 13.29 -2.70
CA GLY A 23 -9.38 13.32 -2.12
C GLY A 23 -9.36 13.05 -0.62
N GLN A 24 -8.52 12.13 -0.14
CA GLN A 24 -8.30 11.91 1.29
C GLN A 24 -7.77 13.18 1.96
N ILE A 25 -6.67 13.76 1.47
CA ILE A 25 -6.10 15.00 2.00
C ILE A 25 -7.16 16.11 2.03
N LEU A 26 -7.81 16.38 0.90
CA LEU A 26 -8.84 17.42 0.76
C LEU A 26 -10.06 17.15 1.65
N SER A 27 -10.43 15.90 1.93
CA SER A 27 -11.52 15.59 2.87
C SER A 27 -11.14 15.87 4.34
N THR A 28 -9.85 15.84 4.66
CA THR A 28 -9.32 16.06 6.01
C THR A 28 -9.02 17.54 6.27
N VAL A 29 -8.30 18.20 5.35
CA VAL A 29 -7.88 19.60 5.49
C VAL A 29 -8.84 20.59 4.84
N GLY A 30 -9.73 20.12 3.95
CA GLY A 30 -10.69 20.92 3.16
C GLY A 30 -11.70 21.72 3.95
N SER A 31 -11.95 21.33 5.20
CA SER A 31 -12.91 21.99 6.09
C SER A 31 -12.44 23.41 6.39
N GLY A 32 -13.06 24.40 5.74
CA GLY A 32 -12.71 25.83 5.87
C GLY A 32 -12.34 26.51 4.55
N PHE A 33 -11.96 25.75 3.51
CA PHE A 33 -11.66 26.31 2.17
C PHE A 33 -12.47 25.68 1.03
N LEU A 34 -12.98 24.46 1.19
CA LEU A 34 -13.91 23.83 0.25
C LEU A 34 -15.35 23.93 0.76
N ASN A 35 -16.29 24.02 -0.18
CA ASN A 35 -17.70 23.85 0.14
C ASN A 35 -17.96 22.45 0.73
N GLU A 36 -18.77 22.38 1.79
CA GLU A 36 -19.03 21.16 2.57
C GLU A 36 -19.49 19.97 1.73
N ALA A 37 -20.20 20.22 0.63
CA ALA A 37 -20.61 19.17 -0.30
C ALA A 37 -19.41 18.42 -0.93
N TYR A 38 -18.28 19.09 -1.17
CA TYR A 38 -17.06 18.44 -1.65
C TYR A 38 -16.33 17.69 -0.54
N VAL A 39 -16.18 18.31 0.63
CA VAL A 39 -15.53 17.66 1.78
C VAL A 39 -16.26 16.35 2.10
N SER A 40 -17.59 16.40 2.18
CA SER A 40 -18.44 15.23 2.43
C SER A 40 -18.32 14.18 1.32
N ALA A 41 -18.38 14.58 0.04
CA ALA A 41 -18.24 13.64 -1.08
C ALA A 41 -16.85 12.97 -1.15
N LEU A 42 -15.80 13.65 -0.69
CA LEU A 42 -14.42 13.14 -0.68
C LEU A 42 -14.13 12.27 0.56
N ARG A 43 -14.91 12.37 1.64
CA ARG A 43 -14.78 11.47 2.80
C ARG A 43 -14.95 10.00 2.44
N VAL A 44 -15.74 9.68 1.41
CA VAL A 44 -15.87 8.31 0.88
C VAL A 44 -14.51 7.72 0.46
N LEU A 45 -13.53 8.56 0.13
CA LEU A 45 -12.17 8.11 -0.23
C LEU A 45 -11.32 7.75 1.00
N GLN A 46 -11.77 8.08 2.22
CA GLN A 46 -11.12 7.67 3.47
C GLN A 46 -11.33 6.19 3.77
N ASP A 47 -12.41 5.59 3.28
CA ASP A 47 -12.77 4.18 3.52
C ASP A 47 -11.88 3.20 2.73
N GLY A 48 -10.83 3.69 2.07
CA GLY A 48 -9.89 2.92 1.27
C GLY A 48 -10.22 2.91 -0.22
N ALA A 49 -9.28 2.42 -1.01
CA ALA A 49 -9.51 2.20 -2.44
C ALA A 49 -10.27 0.88 -2.64
N PRO A 50 -11.16 0.77 -3.65
CA PRO A 50 -11.76 -0.52 -3.98
C PRO A 50 -10.65 -1.53 -4.31
N ALA A 51 -10.78 -2.73 -3.76
CA ALA A 51 -9.91 -3.84 -4.08
C ALA A 51 -10.03 -4.23 -5.56
N ARG A 52 -8.92 -4.68 -6.13
CA ARG A 52 -8.90 -5.27 -7.47
C ARG A 52 -9.32 -6.73 -7.44
N PRO A 53 -9.86 -7.22 -8.57
CA PRO A 53 -10.11 -8.65 -8.76
C PRO A 53 -8.86 -9.48 -8.49
N TYR A 54 -9.06 -10.65 -7.89
CA TYR A 54 -7.97 -11.58 -7.56
C TYR A 54 -7.12 -11.95 -8.79
N ALA A 55 -7.72 -12.08 -9.97
CA ALA A 55 -7.01 -12.38 -11.21
C ALA A 55 -5.94 -11.31 -11.55
N ASP A 56 -6.20 -10.04 -11.27
CA ASP A 56 -5.22 -8.97 -11.48
C ASP A 56 -4.05 -9.11 -10.50
N ILE A 57 -4.33 -9.53 -9.26
CA ILE A 57 -3.32 -9.75 -8.22
C ILE A 57 -2.40 -10.91 -8.60
N VAL A 58 -2.98 -12.03 -9.03
CA VAL A 58 -2.22 -13.17 -9.55
C VAL A 58 -1.31 -12.70 -10.69
N HIS A 59 -1.86 -11.99 -11.67
CA HIS A 59 -1.07 -11.49 -12.79
C HIS A 59 0.09 -10.57 -12.36
N ILE A 60 -0.13 -9.65 -11.41
CA ILE A 60 0.91 -8.75 -10.91
C ILE A 60 2.01 -9.53 -10.17
N VAL A 61 1.63 -10.47 -9.30
CA VAL A 61 2.58 -11.26 -8.52
C VAL A 61 3.42 -12.14 -9.44
N GLU A 62 2.81 -12.86 -10.37
CA GLU A 62 3.53 -13.74 -11.29
C GLU A 62 4.42 -12.95 -12.27
N SER A 63 3.91 -11.86 -12.83
CA SER A 63 4.71 -11.04 -13.77
C SER A 63 5.89 -10.33 -13.10
N SER A 64 5.76 -9.93 -11.83
CA SER A 64 6.85 -9.26 -11.10
C SER A 64 7.91 -10.23 -10.56
N THR A 65 7.51 -11.47 -10.23
CA THR A 65 8.41 -12.48 -9.62
C THR A 65 8.97 -13.47 -10.63
N GLY A 66 8.31 -13.64 -11.78
CA GLY A 66 8.64 -14.66 -12.78
C GLY A 66 8.30 -16.09 -12.35
N ARG A 67 7.53 -16.27 -11.27
CA ARG A 67 7.13 -17.56 -10.68
C ARG A 67 5.61 -17.66 -10.64
N THR A 68 5.08 -18.87 -10.72
CA THR A 68 3.62 -19.07 -10.59
C THR A 68 3.18 -19.01 -9.13
N MET A 69 1.90 -18.70 -8.90
CA MET A 69 1.34 -18.70 -7.54
C MET A 69 1.56 -20.04 -6.82
N ASP A 70 1.41 -21.16 -7.53
CA ASP A 70 1.58 -22.51 -6.97
C ASP A 70 3.02 -22.85 -6.58
N GLU A 71 4.01 -22.26 -7.27
CA GLU A 71 5.43 -22.39 -6.92
C GLU A 71 5.80 -21.60 -5.65
N MET A 72 5.03 -20.56 -5.33
CA MET A 72 5.31 -19.67 -4.21
C MET A 72 4.45 -19.99 -2.99
N PHE A 73 3.19 -20.37 -3.18
CA PHE A 73 2.21 -20.46 -2.11
C PHE A 73 1.53 -21.84 -2.08
N VAL A 74 1.20 -22.31 -0.89
CA VAL A 74 0.32 -23.47 -0.67
C VAL A 74 -1.13 -23.05 -0.87
N ASP A 75 -1.47 -21.86 -0.41
CA ASP A 75 -2.78 -21.23 -0.53
C ASP A 75 -2.62 -19.70 -0.53
N PHE A 76 -3.56 -18.99 -1.15
CA PHE A 76 -3.59 -17.53 -1.22
C PHE A 76 -5.04 -17.05 -1.20
N GLU A 77 -5.45 -16.36 -0.14
CA GLU A 77 -6.84 -15.95 0.06
C GLU A 77 -7.24 -14.92 -1.03
N PRO A 78 -8.28 -15.18 -1.86
CA PRO A 78 -8.68 -14.28 -2.93
C PRO A 78 -9.23 -12.94 -2.44
N THR A 79 -9.81 -12.93 -1.24
CA THR A 79 -10.34 -11.72 -0.60
C THR A 79 -9.20 -11.02 0.14
N PRO A 80 -8.92 -9.74 -0.14
CA PRO A 80 -7.88 -9.02 0.58
C PRO A 80 -8.32 -8.74 2.03
N ILE A 81 -7.35 -8.75 2.94
CA ILE A 81 -7.53 -8.32 4.34
C ILE A 81 -7.57 -6.79 4.47
N GLY A 82 -7.13 -6.07 3.42
CA GLY A 82 -7.20 -4.62 3.35
C GLY A 82 -6.71 -4.10 2.00
N ALA A 83 -7.23 -2.96 1.58
CA ALA A 83 -6.84 -2.28 0.34
C ALA A 83 -6.57 -0.79 0.61
N ALA A 84 -5.56 -0.25 -0.07
CA ALA A 84 -5.14 1.13 0.04
C ALA A 84 -4.95 1.74 -1.37
N SER A 85 -4.60 3.02 -1.42
CA SER A 85 -4.49 3.79 -2.67
C SER A 85 -3.51 3.21 -3.70
N ILE A 86 -2.47 2.49 -3.25
CA ILE A 86 -1.38 1.98 -4.10
C ILE A 86 -1.36 0.45 -4.26
N GLY A 87 -2.21 -0.29 -3.54
CA GLY A 87 -2.14 -1.75 -3.51
C GLY A 87 -3.11 -2.37 -2.51
N GLN A 88 -3.04 -3.69 -2.37
CA GLN A 88 -3.84 -4.44 -1.40
C GLN A 88 -3.03 -5.54 -0.72
N ALA A 89 -3.49 -5.98 0.45
CA ALA A 89 -2.85 -7.00 1.26
C ALA A 89 -3.71 -8.25 1.33
N HIS A 90 -3.10 -9.41 1.15
CA HIS A 90 -3.74 -10.72 1.20
C HIS A 90 -3.08 -11.60 2.25
N ARG A 91 -3.86 -12.49 2.82
CA ARG A 91 -3.33 -13.60 3.61
C ARG A 91 -2.99 -14.76 2.69
N ALA A 92 -1.86 -15.40 2.93
CA ALA A 92 -1.42 -16.55 2.16
C ALA A 92 -0.63 -17.52 3.04
N THR A 93 -0.38 -18.71 2.52
CA THR A 93 0.52 -19.69 3.11
C THR A 93 1.72 -19.87 2.20
N LEU A 94 2.88 -19.36 2.59
CA LEU A 94 4.12 -19.39 1.81
C LEU A 94 4.73 -20.79 1.81
N ARG A 95 5.20 -21.26 0.66
CA ARG A 95 6.08 -22.43 0.56
C ARG A 95 7.51 -22.00 0.85
N LEU A 96 8.11 -22.56 1.89
CA LEU A 96 9.51 -22.34 2.19
C LEU A 96 10.37 -23.31 1.37
N PRO A 97 11.51 -22.88 0.80
CA PRO A 97 12.44 -23.78 0.16
C PRO A 97 12.95 -24.79 1.19
N ASN A 98 12.68 -26.07 1.01
CA ASN A 98 13.22 -27.09 1.88
C ASN A 98 14.67 -27.37 1.52
N GLY A 99 15.54 -27.33 2.53
CA GLY A 99 16.69 -28.22 2.56
C GLY A 99 16.19 -29.66 2.48
N VAL A 100 16.71 -30.37 1.48
CA VAL A 100 16.67 -31.82 1.22
C VAL A 100 16.06 -32.66 2.36
N ASP A 101 14.96 -33.37 2.07
CA ASP A 101 14.35 -34.49 2.84
C ASP A 101 13.35 -34.25 4.00
N ALA A 102 12.78 -33.06 4.17
CA ALA A 102 11.56 -32.90 4.98
C ALA A 102 10.40 -32.41 4.10
N GLY A 103 9.15 -32.78 4.37
CA GLY A 103 7.97 -32.34 3.59
C GLY A 103 7.85 -30.81 3.50
N THR A 104 7.17 -30.27 2.48
CA THR A 104 7.07 -28.82 2.20
C THR A 104 6.81 -28.02 3.49
N ILE A 105 7.81 -27.29 3.98
CA ILE A 105 7.63 -26.41 5.12
C ILE A 105 6.83 -25.21 4.62
N SER A 106 5.77 -24.86 5.33
CA SER A 106 4.94 -23.73 4.96
C SER A 106 4.62 -22.86 6.17
N GLU A 107 4.40 -21.58 5.93
CA GLU A 107 4.10 -20.62 6.99
C GLU A 107 3.02 -19.60 6.57
N PRO A 108 2.20 -19.11 7.51
CA PRO A 108 1.23 -18.06 7.21
C PRO A 108 1.93 -16.71 7.05
N VAL A 109 1.58 -16.00 5.99
CA VAL A 109 2.16 -14.70 5.63
C VAL A 109 1.08 -13.71 5.20
N ILE A 110 1.44 -12.43 5.26
CA ILE A 110 0.75 -11.36 4.53
C ILE A 110 1.56 -11.02 3.28
N VAL A 111 0.86 -10.95 2.16
CA VAL A 111 1.42 -10.54 0.86
C VAL A 111 0.79 -9.20 0.49
N LYS A 112 1.58 -8.13 0.50
CA LYS A 112 1.19 -6.84 -0.05
C LYS A 112 1.55 -6.80 -1.53
N VAL A 113 0.58 -6.40 -2.35
CA VAL A 113 0.71 -6.30 -3.80
C VAL A 113 0.40 -4.88 -4.24
N GLN A 114 1.37 -4.23 -4.86
CA GLN A 114 1.25 -2.87 -5.39
C GLN A 114 0.70 -2.90 -6.81
N TYR A 115 -0.14 -1.93 -7.16
CA TYR A 115 -0.65 -1.74 -8.52
C TYR A 115 0.40 -1.02 -9.40
N PRO A 116 1.02 -1.68 -10.39
CA PRO A 116 2.17 -1.11 -11.11
C PRO A 116 1.86 0.15 -11.91
N GLU A 117 0.65 0.27 -12.46
CA GLU A 117 0.22 1.49 -13.17
C GLU A 117 -0.01 2.66 -12.24
N VAL A 118 -0.37 2.40 -10.99
CA VAL A 118 -0.60 3.44 -10.00
C VAL A 118 0.74 4.08 -9.66
N ALA A 119 1.78 3.27 -9.39
CA ALA A 119 3.14 3.78 -9.20
C ALA A 119 3.63 4.65 -10.37
N ARG A 120 3.31 4.27 -11.62
CA ARG A 120 3.66 5.04 -12.82
C ARG A 120 2.87 6.34 -12.95
N SER A 121 1.55 6.30 -12.72
CA SER A 121 0.71 7.49 -12.83
C SER A 121 1.08 8.51 -11.75
N PHE A 122 1.39 8.05 -10.53
CA PHE A 122 1.75 8.90 -9.40
C PHE A 122 2.90 9.86 -9.68
N GLN A 123 3.97 9.40 -10.35
CA GLN A 123 5.10 10.28 -10.65
C GLN A 123 4.68 11.41 -11.61
N ILE A 124 3.95 11.05 -12.67
CA ILE A 124 3.43 11.99 -13.67
C ILE A 124 2.45 12.97 -13.01
N ASP A 125 1.62 12.49 -12.11
CA ASP A 125 0.63 13.34 -11.44
C ASP A 125 1.28 14.36 -10.50
N PHE A 126 2.33 13.98 -9.76
CA PHE A 126 3.10 14.91 -8.94
C PHE A 126 3.90 15.91 -9.78
N ASP A 127 4.45 15.50 -10.93
CA ASP A 127 5.10 16.43 -11.86
C ASP A 127 4.10 17.47 -12.37
N ASN A 128 2.90 17.02 -12.79
CA ASN A 128 1.84 17.92 -13.21
C ASN A 128 1.37 18.84 -12.08
N LEU A 129 1.23 18.31 -10.87
CA LEU A 129 0.83 19.09 -9.70
C LEU A 129 1.88 20.14 -9.36
N ALA A 130 3.16 19.79 -9.36
CA ALA A 130 4.26 20.72 -9.11
C ALA A 130 4.29 21.85 -10.15
N VAL A 131 4.09 21.52 -11.44
CA VAL A 131 3.95 22.52 -12.51
C VAL A 131 2.77 23.44 -12.23
N VAL A 132 1.56 22.91 -11.99
CA VAL A 132 0.38 23.76 -11.73
C VAL A 132 0.59 24.63 -10.49
N THR A 133 1.07 24.06 -9.38
CA THR A 133 1.34 24.78 -8.14
C THR A 133 2.35 25.91 -8.37
N ARG A 134 3.42 25.68 -9.14
CA ARG A 134 4.41 26.73 -9.43
C ARG A 134 3.84 27.93 -10.18
N TRP A 135 2.77 27.76 -10.96
CA TRP A 135 2.14 28.82 -11.74
C TRP A 135 1.05 29.56 -10.97
N PHE A 136 0.34 28.88 -10.07
CA PHE A 136 -0.84 29.44 -9.40
C PHE A 136 -0.67 29.70 -7.90
N GLU A 137 0.16 28.91 -7.19
CA GLU A 137 0.34 28.93 -5.73
C GLU A 137 1.82 28.63 -5.38
N PRO A 138 2.78 29.46 -5.84
CA PRO A 138 4.22 29.15 -5.79
C PRO A 138 4.77 28.91 -4.38
N GLU A 139 4.17 29.50 -3.35
CA GLU A 139 4.51 29.29 -1.94
C GLU A 139 4.21 27.86 -1.43
N GLN A 140 3.35 27.11 -2.13
CA GLN A 140 2.98 25.73 -1.77
C GLN A 140 3.83 24.67 -2.47
N VAL A 141 4.80 25.06 -3.31
CA VAL A 141 5.64 24.11 -4.06
C VAL A 141 6.42 23.18 -3.11
N ASP A 142 6.98 23.71 -2.03
CA ASP A 142 7.71 22.90 -1.03
C ASP A 142 6.81 21.87 -0.35
N LEU A 143 5.54 22.21 -0.11
CA LEU A 143 4.54 21.28 0.41
C LEU A 143 4.30 20.14 -0.58
N VAL A 144 4.12 20.46 -1.87
CA VAL A 144 3.92 19.45 -2.94
C VAL A 144 5.14 18.53 -3.06
N GLU A 145 6.35 19.07 -3.05
CA GLU A 145 7.58 18.27 -3.08
C GLU A 145 7.75 17.40 -1.84
N SER A 146 7.38 17.90 -0.66
CA SER A 146 7.38 17.10 0.57
C SER A 146 6.38 15.93 0.51
N LEU A 147 5.20 16.16 -0.08
CA LEU A 147 4.17 15.14 -0.29
C LEU A 147 4.62 14.10 -1.31
N ARG A 148 5.33 14.53 -2.37
CA ARG A 148 5.96 13.66 -3.37
C ARG A 148 7.01 12.75 -2.72
N ALA A 149 7.91 13.32 -1.92
CA ALA A 149 8.95 12.57 -1.23
C ALA A 149 8.37 11.52 -0.28
N ARG A 150 7.34 11.89 0.51
CA ARG A 150 6.62 10.94 1.37
C ARG A 150 5.95 9.82 0.58
N HIS A 151 5.35 10.13 -0.57
CA HIS A 151 4.73 9.10 -1.42
C HIS A 151 5.73 8.17 -2.08
N ASN A 152 6.88 8.68 -2.52
CA ASN A 152 7.92 7.83 -3.09
C ASN A 152 8.40 6.78 -2.09
N GLN A 153 8.36 7.08 -0.79
CA GLN A 153 8.64 6.09 0.25
C GLN A 153 7.54 5.02 0.36
N GLU A 154 6.28 5.36 0.09
CA GLU A 154 5.17 4.38 0.07
C GLU A 154 5.18 3.51 -1.19
N LEU A 155 5.74 4.00 -2.30
CA LEU A 155 5.82 3.26 -3.57
C LEU A 155 6.98 2.25 -3.62
N ASP A 156 7.82 2.20 -2.60
CA ASP A 156 9.00 1.33 -2.57
C ASP A 156 8.89 0.33 -1.42
N PHE A 157 8.50 -0.90 -1.76
CA PHE A 157 8.44 -1.99 -0.80
C PHE A 157 9.81 -2.46 -0.30
N HIS A 158 10.93 -2.13 -0.96
CA HIS A 158 12.25 -2.34 -0.37
C HIS A 158 12.48 -1.40 0.81
N HIS A 159 12.12 -0.12 0.67
CA HIS A 159 12.18 0.82 1.78
C HIS A 159 11.30 0.38 2.95
N GLU A 160 10.07 -0.06 2.68
CA GLU A 160 9.18 -0.58 3.73
C GLU A 160 9.81 -1.81 4.42
N ALA A 161 10.35 -2.75 3.65
CA ALA A 161 11.01 -3.93 4.19
C ALA A 161 12.21 -3.59 5.08
N ASP A 162 13.03 -2.61 4.69
CA ASP A 162 14.20 -2.17 5.44
C ASP A 162 13.82 -1.40 6.71
N ASN A 163 12.74 -0.62 6.66
CA ASN A 163 12.17 0.03 7.83
C ASN A 163 11.70 -1.01 8.85
N LEU A 164 10.96 -2.04 8.42
CA LEU A 164 10.52 -3.14 9.30
C LEU A 164 11.71 -3.84 9.97
N ARG A 165 12.77 -4.15 9.21
CA ARG A 165 14.00 -4.75 9.76
C ARG A 165 14.69 -3.86 10.77
N THR A 166 14.80 -2.57 10.46
CA THR A 166 15.47 -1.60 11.32
C THR A 166 14.72 -1.40 12.63
N VAL A 167 13.40 -1.22 12.56
CA VAL A 167 12.54 -1.09 13.74
C VAL A 167 12.62 -2.36 14.60
N ARG A 168 12.49 -3.54 13.98
CA ARG A 168 12.60 -4.82 14.70
C ARG A 168 13.94 -4.94 15.44
N ARG A 169 15.06 -4.67 14.75
CA ARG A 169 16.41 -4.73 15.35
C ARG A 169 16.55 -3.78 16.53
N ASN A 170 16.03 -2.56 16.42
CA ASN A 170 16.10 -1.56 17.49
C ASN A 170 15.28 -1.99 18.70
N LEU A 171 14.06 -2.51 18.50
CA LEU A 171 13.19 -2.99 19.57
C LEU A 171 13.70 -4.27 20.25
N GLN A 172 14.40 -5.13 19.49
CA GLN A 172 15.11 -6.28 20.05
C GLN A 172 16.25 -5.84 20.97
N ARG A 173 17.05 -4.85 20.54
CA ARG A 173 18.15 -4.30 21.34
C ARG A 173 17.67 -3.61 22.62
N SER A 174 16.48 -3.01 22.62
CA SER A 174 15.88 -2.41 23.81
C SER A 174 15.12 -3.42 24.68
N GLY A 175 15.02 -4.69 24.29
CA GLY A 175 14.31 -5.74 25.04
C GLY A 175 12.78 -5.64 24.98
N VAL A 176 12.23 -4.83 24.06
CA VAL A 176 10.79 -4.60 23.92
C VAL A 176 10.14 -5.66 23.01
N GLU A 177 10.85 -6.10 21.96
CA GLU A 177 10.45 -7.23 21.11
C GLU A 177 11.12 -8.52 21.63
N PRO A 178 10.42 -9.67 21.67
CA PRO A 178 9.03 -9.91 21.25
C PRO A 178 7.96 -9.67 22.35
N THR A 179 8.35 -9.23 23.54
CA THR A 179 7.52 -9.30 24.76
C THR A 179 6.34 -8.34 24.78
N LEU A 180 6.58 -7.06 24.46
CA LEU A 180 5.57 -6.00 24.50
C LEU A 180 5.08 -5.61 23.10
N VAL A 181 5.96 -5.68 22.10
CA VAL A 181 5.66 -5.37 20.70
C VAL A 181 6.22 -6.48 19.82
N ARG A 182 5.47 -6.86 18.78
CA ARG A 182 5.92 -7.78 17.73
C ARG A 182 5.98 -7.04 16.40
N ILE A 183 7.08 -7.17 15.69
CA ILE A 183 7.26 -6.63 14.33
C ILE A 183 7.34 -7.81 13.36
N PRO A 184 6.51 -7.87 12.30
CA PRO A 184 6.50 -9.02 11.40
C PRO A 184 7.84 -9.17 10.69
N MET A 185 8.31 -10.41 10.54
CA MET A 185 9.52 -10.70 9.75
C MET A 185 9.24 -10.60 8.25
N VAL A 186 10.09 -9.88 7.52
CA VAL A 186 10.03 -9.87 6.05
C VAL A 186 10.75 -11.08 5.47
N ARG A 187 10.14 -11.77 4.50
CA ARG A 187 10.63 -13.01 3.88
C ARG A 187 11.46 -12.77 2.62
N ASN A 188 12.55 -12.01 2.76
CA ASN A 188 13.43 -11.68 1.63
C ASN A 188 14.19 -12.89 1.08
N GLU A 189 14.51 -13.85 1.93
CA GLU A 189 15.23 -15.09 1.62
C GLU A 189 14.53 -15.95 0.54
N THR A 190 13.24 -15.70 0.31
CA THR A 190 12.43 -16.40 -0.70
C THR A 190 12.68 -15.91 -2.13
N GLY A 191 13.28 -14.73 -2.30
CA GLY A 191 13.42 -14.05 -3.59
C GLY A 191 12.11 -13.48 -4.16
N ILE A 192 11.00 -13.52 -3.42
CA ILE A 192 9.68 -13.04 -3.88
C ILE A 192 9.53 -11.52 -3.68
N CYS A 193 10.18 -10.96 -2.66
CA CYS A 193 10.04 -9.54 -2.32
C CYS A 193 10.74 -8.65 -3.36
N ASN A 194 9.99 -7.71 -3.94
CA ASN A 194 10.44 -6.74 -4.94
C ASN A 194 9.63 -5.43 -4.79
N ASN A 195 9.77 -4.49 -5.72
CA ASN A 195 9.03 -3.22 -5.70
C ASN A 195 7.49 -3.37 -5.68
N ASN A 196 6.97 -4.46 -6.24
CA ASN A 196 5.54 -4.68 -6.39
C ASN A 196 4.96 -5.69 -5.40
N VAL A 197 5.80 -6.52 -4.76
CA VAL A 197 5.37 -7.57 -3.85
C VAL A 197 6.21 -7.53 -2.57
N LEU A 198 5.55 -7.45 -1.41
CA LEU A 198 6.17 -7.58 -0.09
C LEU A 198 5.53 -8.73 0.68
N VAL A 199 6.34 -9.70 1.09
CA VAL A 199 5.91 -10.87 1.88
C VAL A 199 6.44 -10.75 3.30
N MET A 200 5.55 -10.84 4.28
CA MET A 200 5.90 -10.75 5.70
C MET A 200 5.11 -11.71 6.57
N GLU A 201 5.65 -12.06 7.74
CA GLU A 201 5.02 -12.91 8.75
C GLU A 201 3.60 -12.43 9.06
N TYR A 202 2.64 -13.35 9.06
CA TYR A 202 1.32 -13.07 9.59
C TYR A 202 1.36 -13.07 11.13
N LEU A 203 0.97 -11.94 11.74
CA LEU A 203 0.81 -11.82 13.17
C LEU A 203 -0.68 -11.79 13.51
N GLU A 204 -1.13 -12.76 14.31
CA GLU A 204 -2.50 -12.82 14.81
C GLU A 204 -2.70 -11.83 15.98
N GLY A 205 -3.82 -11.11 15.97
CA GLY A 205 -4.15 -10.16 17.03
C GLY A 205 -5.45 -9.39 16.78
N THR A 206 -5.83 -8.57 17.76
CA THR A 206 -7.02 -7.72 17.70
C THR A 206 -6.65 -6.30 17.25
N SER A 207 -7.44 -5.72 16.34
CA SER A 207 -7.24 -4.33 15.90
C SER A 207 -7.43 -3.34 17.04
N LEU A 208 -6.51 -2.40 17.18
CA LEU A 208 -6.60 -1.30 18.15
C LEU A 208 -7.59 -0.19 17.73
N ALA A 209 -8.11 -0.25 16.50
CA ALA A 209 -9.05 0.73 15.94
C ALA A 209 -10.52 0.28 16.02
N SER A 210 -10.83 -0.64 16.95
CA SER A 210 -12.21 -1.09 17.19
C SER A 210 -13.03 -0.08 17.99
#